data_AF-A0A3B8QKK4-F1
#
_entry.id   AF-A0A3B8QKK4-F1
#
_cell.length_a   1.000
_cell.length_b   1.000
_cell.length_c   1.000
_cell.angle_alpha   90.00
_cell.angle_beta   90.00
_cell.angle_gamma   90.00
#
_symmetry.space_group_name_H-M   'P 1'
#
loop_
_entity.id
_entity.type
_entity.pdbx_description
1 polymer ?
#
loop_
_entity_poly.entity_id
_entity_poly.type
_entity_poly.pdbx_seq_one_letter_code
_entity_poly.pdbx_strand_id
1 'polypeptide(L)'
;MAMRYKTILSIMLFGLLATQDVALAEGSNSDTQQFVEADSIDIDGDGEFDALTDGLLLLRSMFELTDSALISNVIGRNAVYSGADEIEYRISSISTDLDIDNDGRVDALTDGLLILRYLFELNGEPLVSDVISINAQRTLPEEIELYLDSLATHN
;
A
#
# COMPACT_ATOMS: atom_id res chain seq x y z
N MET A 1 -7.26 71.59 -22.57
CA MET A 1 -8.60 71.98 -22.11
C MET A 1 -9.43 70.71 -22.07
N ALA A 2 -9.88 70.32 -20.88
CA ALA A 2 -10.80 69.21 -20.67
C ALA A 2 -12.09 69.44 -21.48
N MET A 3 -12.84 68.39 -21.81
CA MET A 3 -14.14 68.12 -21.18
C MET A 3 -14.84 66.91 -21.82
N ARG A 4 -15.30 66.04 -20.93
CA ARG A 4 -16.16 64.86 -21.07
C ARG A 4 -17.61 65.28 -21.35
N TYR A 5 -18.45 64.46 -21.99
CA TYR A 5 -19.90 64.22 -21.68
C TYR A 5 -20.38 62.99 -22.51
N LYS A 6 -20.61 61.81 -21.93
CA LYS A 6 -21.87 61.21 -21.42
C LYS A 6 -22.99 60.95 -22.46
N THR A 7 -23.07 59.68 -22.89
CA THR A 7 -24.23 58.77 -23.14
C THR A 7 -25.49 59.24 -23.85
N ILE A 8 -25.91 58.52 -24.91
CA ILE A 8 -27.32 58.16 -25.20
C ILE A 8 -27.43 56.72 -25.80
N LEU A 9 -28.46 56.04 -25.29
CA LEU A 9 -29.03 54.69 -25.47
C LEU A 9 -29.38 54.28 -26.92
N SER A 10 -29.20 53.00 -27.28
CA SER A 10 -29.85 52.37 -28.45
C SER A 10 -30.41 50.99 -28.09
N ILE A 11 -31.70 50.79 -28.37
CA ILE A 11 -32.53 49.64 -28.07
C ILE A 11 -32.92 48.95 -29.40
N MET A 12 -32.63 47.65 -29.46
CA MET A 12 -33.25 46.56 -30.25
C MET A 12 -33.06 46.54 -31.79
N LEU A 13 -32.66 45.38 -32.34
CA LEU A 13 -33.58 44.33 -32.83
C LEU A 13 -32.87 43.31 -33.76
N PHE A 14 -33.41 42.07 -33.80
CA PHE A 14 -33.14 40.90 -34.66
C PHE A 14 -31.95 40.03 -34.22
N GLY A 15 -32.08 38.77 -33.77
CA GLY A 15 -33.10 37.76 -34.06
C GLY A 15 -32.45 36.65 -34.88
N LEU A 16 -31.85 35.64 -34.23
CA LEU A 16 -31.43 34.40 -34.88
C LEU A 16 -31.71 33.22 -33.94
N LEU A 17 -32.61 32.35 -34.38
CA LEU A 17 -32.92 31.05 -33.79
C LEU A 17 -32.38 29.97 -34.72
N ALA A 18 -31.48 29.13 -34.22
CA ALA A 18 -31.29 27.76 -34.67
C ALA A 18 -30.73 26.96 -33.48
N THR A 19 -31.46 25.92 -33.09
CA THR A 19 -31.15 24.97 -32.02
C THR A 19 -30.19 23.87 -32.48
N GLN A 20 -29.64 23.12 -31.52
CA GLN A 20 -28.81 21.88 -31.60
C GLN A 20 -27.31 22.14 -31.36
N ASP A 21 -26.60 21.49 -30.42
CA ASP A 21 -26.87 20.29 -29.62
C ASP A 21 -26.26 20.43 -28.21
N VAL A 22 -26.92 19.78 -27.24
CA VAL A 22 -26.38 19.49 -25.91
C VAL A 22 -25.27 18.46 -26.08
N ALA A 23 -24.02 18.85 -25.81
CA ALA A 23 -22.97 17.93 -25.43
C ALA A 23 -22.54 18.31 -24.02
N LEU A 24 -23.23 17.74 -23.02
CA LEU A 24 -22.68 17.63 -21.68
C LEU A 24 -21.43 16.78 -21.82
N ALA A 25 -20.26 17.37 -21.58
CA ALA A 25 -19.04 16.60 -21.41
C ALA A 25 -19.27 15.71 -20.18
N GLU A 26 -19.60 14.45 -20.44
CA GLU A 26 -19.62 13.37 -19.47
C GLU A 26 -18.33 13.46 -18.65
N GLY A 27 -18.47 13.60 -17.34
CA GLY A 27 -17.33 13.57 -16.44
C GLY A 27 -16.58 12.27 -16.65
N SER A 28 -15.34 12.36 -17.12
CA SER A 28 -14.37 11.30 -16.86
C SER A 28 -14.07 11.35 -15.36
N ASN A 29 -14.96 10.78 -14.56
CA ASN A 29 -14.56 10.32 -13.24
C ASN A 29 -13.66 9.11 -13.53
N SER A 30 -12.39 9.38 -13.83
CA SER A 30 -11.36 8.38 -13.68
C SER A 30 -11.36 8.10 -12.18
N ASP A 31 -12.06 7.05 -11.77
CA ASP A 31 -11.84 6.40 -10.48
C ASP A 31 -10.37 5.99 -10.45
N THR A 32 -9.50 6.92 -10.07
CA THR A 32 -8.19 6.59 -9.55
C THR A 32 -8.48 5.85 -8.26
N GLN A 33 -8.45 4.52 -8.32
CA GLN A 33 -8.46 3.66 -7.14
C GLN A 33 -7.35 4.17 -6.22
N GLN A 34 -7.74 4.83 -5.13
CA GLN A 34 -6.81 5.36 -4.16
C GLN A 34 -6.61 4.28 -3.11
N PHE A 35 -5.55 3.48 -3.30
CA PHE A 35 -5.15 2.49 -2.31
C PHE A 35 -4.60 3.17 -1.05
N VAL A 36 -4.73 2.47 0.07
CA VAL A 36 -4.29 2.93 1.40
C VAL A 36 -2.94 2.31 1.71
N GLU A 37 -1.96 3.12 2.13
CA GLU A 37 -0.65 2.65 2.55
C GLU A 37 -0.77 1.74 3.79
N ALA A 38 0.12 0.75 3.92
CA ALA A 38 0.29 0.02 5.16
C ALA A 38 1.09 0.88 6.17
N ASP A 39 0.75 0.75 7.43
CA ASP A 39 1.39 1.40 8.58
C ASP A 39 2.03 0.37 9.54
N SER A 40 1.89 -0.91 9.22
CA SER A 40 2.34 -2.07 9.98
C SER A 40 2.45 -3.30 9.08
N ILE A 41 2.87 -4.44 9.64
CA ILE A 41 2.85 -5.73 8.94
C ILE A 41 1.46 -6.39 8.87
N ASP A 42 0.40 -5.76 9.36
CA ASP A 42 -1.00 -6.16 9.06
C ASP A 42 -1.36 -5.69 7.64
N ILE A 43 -1.09 -6.57 6.67
CA ILE A 43 -1.20 -6.27 5.24
C ILE A 43 -2.63 -6.41 4.76
N ASP A 44 -3.38 -7.39 5.27
CA ASP A 44 -4.78 -7.55 4.88
C ASP A 44 -5.75 -6.67 5.69
N GLY A 45 -5.25 -6.02 6.74
CA GLY A 45 -5.89 -4.93 7.47
C GLY A 45 -6.98 -5.41 8.42
N ASP A 46 -6.99 -6.69 8.81
CA ASP A 46 -8.03 -7.25 9.67
C ASP A 46 -7.83 -6.98 11.17
N GLY A 47 -6.71 -6.32 11.53
CA GLY A 47 -6.36 -5.92 12.87
C GLY A 47 -5.64 -7.01 13.67
N GLU A 48 -5.38 -8.16 13.07
CA GLU A 48 -4.57 -9.23 13.63
C GLU A 48 -3.24 -9.33 12.89
N PHE A 49 -2.21 -9.81 13.57
CA PHE A 49 -0.92 -10.12 12.94
C PHE A 49 -0.83 -11.64 12.78
N ASP A 50 -1.24 -12.18 11.63
CA ASP A 50 -1.34 -13.63 11.41
C ASP A 50 -0.35 -14.13 10.35
N ALA A 51 0.36 -15.23 10.68
CA ALA A 51 1.39 -15.78 9.82
C ALA A 51 0.86 -16.29 8.46
N LEU A 52 -0.36 -16.81 8.42
CA LEU A 52 -0.95 -17.43 7.24
C LEU A 52 -1.66 -16.42 6.33
N THR A 53 -1.98 -15.23 6.84
CA THR A 53 -2.52 -14.11 6.05
C THR A 53 -1.42 -13.11 5.72
N ASP A 54 -0.87 -12.40 6.71
CA ASP A 54 0.11 -11.33 6.53
C ASP A 54 1.50 -11.87 6.20
N GLY A 55 1.98 -12.80 7.02
CA GLY A 55 3.31 -13.37 6.86
C GLY A 55 3.49 -14.03 5.50
N LEU A 56 2.45 -14.73 5.02
CA LEU A 56 2.49 -15.39 3.73
C LEU A 56 2.31 -14.41 2.56
N LEU A 57 1.54 -13.32 2.71
CA LEU A 57 1.47 -12.26 1.70
C LEU A 57 2.85 -11.59 1.52
N LEU A 58 3.50 -11.21 2.62
CA LEU A 58 4.84 -10.60 2.62
C LEU A 58 5.87 -11.56 2.01
N LEU A 59 5.92 -12.81 2.46
CA LEU A 59 6.83 -13.82 1.92
C LEU A 59 6.62 -14.04 0.41
N ARG A 60 5.37 -14.13 -0.05
CA ARG A 60 5.06 -14.32 -1.47
C ARG A 60 5.46 -13.11 -2.30
N SER A 61 5.24 -11.90 -1.80
CA SER A 61 5.67 -10.68 -2.47
C SER A 61 7.20 -10.62 -2.59
N MET A 62 7.95 -11.06 -1.60
CA MET A 62 9.42 -11.12 -1.65
C MET A 62 9.94 -12.19 -2.63
N PHE A 63 9.11 -13.19 -2.97
CA PHE A 63 9.35 -14.09 -4.11
C PHE A 63 8.87 -13.53 -5.45
N GLU A 64 8.54 -12.23 -5.50
CA GLU A 64 8.05 -11.51 -6.69
C GLU A 64 6.75 -12.12 -7.26
N LEU A 65 5.92 -12.76 -6.42
CA LEU A 65 4.61 -13.23 -6.82
C LEU A 65 3.61 -12.07 -6.83
N THR A 66 2.85 -11.95 -7.93
CA THR A 66 1.85 -10.89 -8.16
C THR A 66 0.48 -11.48 -8.45
N ASP A 67 -0.52 -10.61 -8.59
CA ASP A 67 -1.87 -10.98 -9.04
C ASP A 67 -2.48 -12.12 -8.18
N SER A 68 -3.11 -13.10 -8.82
CA SER A 68 -3.67 -14.28 -8.15
C SER A 68 -2.63 -15.11 -7.41
N ALA A 69 -1.35 -15.11 -7.82
CA ALA A 69 -0.32 -15.90 -7.14
C ALA A 69 0.03 -15.31 -5.77
N LEU A 70 -0.07 -13.99 -5.63
CA LEU A 70 0.08 -13.29 -4.36
C LEU A 70 -1.06 -13.68 -3.40
N ILE A 71 -2.31 -13.47 -3.82
CA ILE A 71 -3.47 -13.46 -2.90
C ILE A 71 -4.23 -14.79 -2.77
N SER A 72 -3.98 -15.78 -3.64
CA SER A 72 -4.80 -17.00 -3.64
C SER A 72 -4.65 -17.81 -2.34
N ASN A 73 -5.78 -18.06 -1.69
CA ASN A 73 -5.92 -18.83 -0.45
C ASN A 73 -5.13 -18.28 0.75
N VAL A 74 -4.83 -16.98 0.77
CA VAL A 74 -4.12 -16.34 1.89
C VAL A 74 -4.86 -15.15 2.48
N ILE A 75 -5.77 -14.51 1.74
CA ILE A 75 -6.57 -13.41 2.30
C ILE A 75 -7.45 -13.93 3.44
N GLY A 76 -7.37 -13.27 4.60
CA GLY A 76 -8.16 -13.55 5.77
C GLY A 76 -9.67 -13.39 5.54
N ARG A 77 -10.49 -14.03 6.38
CA ARG A 77 -11.95 -13.88 6.28
C ARG A 77 -12.40 -12.44 6.58
N ASN A 78 -11.68 -11.78 7.49
CA ASN A 78 -12.02 -10.45 7.99
C ASN A 78 -11.16 -9.36 7.32
N ALA A 79 -10.32 -9.73 6.36
CA ALA A 79 -9.47 -8.83 5.59
C ALA A 79 -10.26 -7.62 5.09
N VAL A 80 -9.71 -6.43 5.37
CA VAL A 80 -10.21 -5.16 4.83
C VAL A 80 -9.73 -4.99 3.40
N TYR A 81 -8.51 -5.44 3.11
CA TYR A 81 -7.85 -5.35 1.82
C TYR A 81 -7.70 -6.75 1.20
N SER A 82 -8.07 -6.90 -0.07
CA SER A 82 -8.13 -8.23 -0.70
C SER A 82 -7.81 -8.26 -2.19
N GLY A 83 -7.76 -7.10 -2.84
CA GLY A 83 -7.36 -6.99 -4.24
C GLY A 83 -5.85 -7.13 -4.39
N ALA A 84 -5.37 -7.83 -5.42
CA ALA A 84 -3.93 -7.99 -5.64
C ALA A 84 -3.22 -6.63 -5.78
N ASP A 85 -3.74 -5.74 -6.64
CA ASP A 85 -3.18 -4.39 -6.83
C ASP A 85 -3.11 -3.58 -5.52
N GLU A 86 -4.12 -3.73 -4.64
CA GLU A 86 -4.19 -3.04 -3.35
C GLU A 86 -3.18 -3.60 -2.36
N ILE A 87 -3.06 -4.94 -2.29
CA ILE A 87 -2.09 -5.62 -1.44
C ILE A 87 -0.66 -5.34 -1.90
N GLU A 88 -0.39 -5.37 -3.21
CA GLU A 88 0.92 -5.00 -3.78
C GLU A 88 1.27 -3.55 -3.41
N TYR A 89 0.30 -2.63 -3.50
CA TYR A 89 0.50 -1.25 -3.09
C TYR A 89 0.85 -1.14 -1.60
N ARG A 90 0.09 -1.81 -0.72
CA ARG A 90 0.33 -1.84 0.73
C ARG A 90 1.72 -2.37 1.07
N ILE A 91 2.15 -3.48 0.47
CA ILE A 91 3.48 -4.03 0.71
C ILE A 91 4.55 -3.05 0.22
N SER A 92 4.35 -2.42 -0.94
CA SER A 92 5.31 -1.46 -1.49
C SER A 92 5.53 -0.23 -0.59
N SER A 93 4.49 0.22 0.14
CA SER A 93 4.56 1.41 0.98
C SER A 93 5.43 1.24 2.22
N ILE A 94 5.63 0.00 2.68
CA ILE A 94 6.50 -0.35 3.82
C ILE A 94 7.77 -1.10 3.39
N SER A 95 8.03 -1.22 2.09
CA SER A 95 9.08 -2.10 1.56
C SER A 95 10.48 -1.85 2.16
N THR A 96 10.81 -0.62 2.53
CA THR A 96 12.09 -0.29 3.17
C THR A 96 12.21 -0.82 4.60
N ASP A 97 11.08 -0.99 5.28
CA ASP A 97 11.02 -1.48 6.67
C ASP A 97 11.05 -3.02 6.72
N LEU A 98 10.97 -3.69 5.57
CA LEU A 98 10.97 -5.15 5.48
C LEU A 98 12.37 -5.77 5.42
N ASP A 99 13.45 -4.99 5.49
CA ASP A 99 14.82 -5.48 5.66
C ASP A 99 15.06 -5.74 7.16
N ILE A 100 14.64 -6.93 7.62
CA ILE A 100 14.56 -7.33 9.03
C ILE A 100 15.93 -7.70 9.60
N ASP A 101 16.87 -8.21 8.82
CA ASP A 101 18.23 -8.46 9.31
C ASP A 101 19.20 -7.28 9.01
N ASN A 102 18.71 -6.25 8.33
CA ASN A 102 19.42 -5.02 7.98
C ASN A 102 20.69 -5.29 7.18
N ASP A 103 20.63 -6.22 6.22
CA ASP A 103 21.74 -6.52 5.32
C ASP A 103 21.76 -5.64 4.05
N GLY A 104 20.75 -4.77 3.90
CA GLY A 104 20.55 -3.87 2.77
C GLY A 104 19.72 -4.48 1.64
N ARG A 105 19.12 -5.65 1.84
CA ARG A 105 18.19 -6.31 0.90
C ARG A 105 16.91 -6.70 1.62
N VAL A 106 15.86 -6.86 0.84
CA VAL A 106 14.60 -7.44 1.29
C VAL A 106 14.48 -8.76 0.55
N ASP A 107 14.80 -9.86 1.22
CA ASP A 107 14.92 -11.18 0.63
C ASP A 107 13.99 -12.19 1.33
N ALA A 108 13.27 -12.99 0.53
CA ALA A 108 12.24 -13.90 1.06
C ALA A 108 12.79 -14.95 2.06
N LEU A 109 14.01 -15.42 1.85
CA LEU A 109 14.61 -16.49 2.64
C LEU A 109 15.28 -16.01 3.93
N THR A 110 15.46 -14.70 4.09
CA THR A 110 15.99 -14.07 5.30
C THR A 110 14.85 -13.34 5.99
N ASP A 111 14.42 -12.22 5.42
CA ASP A 111 13.43 -11.30 5.98
C ASP A 111 12.04 -11.92 6.01
N GLY A 112 11.60 -12.50 4.89
CA GLY A 112 10.28 -13.11 4.79
C GLY A 112 10.11 -14.27 5.77
N LEU A 113 11.16 -15.06 6.00
CA LEU A 113 11.13 -16.14 6.99
C LEU A 113 11.20 -15.61 8.43
N LEU A 114 11.93 -14.53 8.70
CA LEU A 114 11.95 -13.89 10.03
C LEU A 114 10.55 -13.37 10.39
N ILE A 115 9.89 -12.65 9.48
CA ILE A 115 8.51 -12.16 9.66
C ILE A 115 7.57 -13.34 9.89
N LEU A 116 7.60 -14.35 9.02
CA LEU A 116 6.70 -15.50 9.13
C LEU A 116 6.88 -16.26 10.45
N ARG A 117 8.13 -16.44 10.91
CA ARG A 117 8.43 -17.12 12.18
C ARG A 117 7.96 -16.31 13.38
N TYR A 118 8.16 -15.00 13.35
CA TYR A 118 7.68 -14.10 14.39
C TYR A 118 6.15 -14.14 14.51
N LEU A 119 5.42 -14.11 13.38
CA LEU A 119 3.95 -14.21 13.37
C LEU A 119 3.43 -15.59 13.79
N PHE A 120 4.28 -16.64 13.74
CA PHE A 120 4.01 -17.93 14.39
C PHE A 120 4.40 -17.96 15.88
N GLU A 121 4.68 -16.79 16.47
CA GLU A 121 5.10 -16.58 17.86
C GLU A 121 6.42 -17.28 18.22
N LEU A 122 7.27 -17.57 17.23
CA LEU A 122 8.61 -18.08 17.49
C LEU A 122 9.52 -16.94 17.98
N ASN A 123 10.27 -17.22 19.03
CA ASN A 123 11.18 -16.28 19.70
C ASN A 123 12.52 -16.97 20.01
N GLY A 124 13.55 -16.18 20.34
CA GLY A 124 14.88 -16.67 20.65
C GLY A 124 15.54 -17.38 19.46
N GLU A 125 16.25 -18.47 19.74
CA GLU A 125 16.95 -19.25 18.69
C GLU A 125 16.02 -19.75 17.55
N PRO A 126 14.81 -20.30 17.82
CA PRO A 126 13.87 -20.65 16.75
C PRO A 126 13.53 -19.54 15.76
N LEU A 127 13.56 -18.28 16.18
CA LEU A 127 13.31 -17.15 15.29
C LEU A 127 14.43 -17.01 14.26
N VAL A 128 15.68 -17.01 14.70
CA VAL A 128 16.84 -16.62 13.89
C VAL A 128 17.62 -17.78 13.26
N SER A 129 17.41 -19.02 13.73
CA SER A 129 18.22 -20.17 13.30
C SER A 129 18.14 -20.39 11.78
N ASP A 130 19.33 -20.40 11.15
CA ASP A 130 19.55 -20.67 9.71
C ASP A 130 18.87 -19.70 8.72
N VAL A 131 18.44 -18.51 9.17
CA VAL A 131 17.78 -17.50 8.30
C VAL A 131 18.46 -16.14 8.28
N ILE A 132 19.45 -15.88 9.14
CA ILE A 132 20.17 -14.61 9.14
C ILE A 132 21.15 -14.56 7.95
N SER A 133 21.12 -13.48 7.18
CA SER A 133 22.06 -13.21 6.10
C SER A 133 23.50 -13.15 6.60
N ILE A 134 24.44 -13.55 5.74
CA ILE A 134 25.88 -13.42 6.01
C ILE A 134 26.33 -11.96 6.15
N ASN A 135 25.55 -11.01 5.61
CA ASN A 135 25.85 -9.57 5.68
C ASN A 135 24.96 -8.81 6.69
N ALA A 136 24.11 -9.52 7.42
CA ALA A 136 23.16 -8.95 8.38
C ALA A 136 23.87 -8.08 9.42
N GLN A 137 23.22 -6.97 9.78
CA GLN A 137 23.67 -6.09 10.86
C GLN A 137 22.87 -6.32 12.14
N ARG A 138 21.67 -6.89 12.04
CA ARG A 138 20.89 -7.38 13.18
C ARG A 138 20.92 -8.89 13.15
N THR A 139 21.47 -9.49 14.21
CA THR A 139 21.75 -10.94 14.22
C THR A 139 21.29 -11.63 15.49
N LEU A 140 21.11 -10.88 16.57
CA LEU A 140 20.64 -11.41 17.85
C LEU A 140 19.11 -11.53 17.84
N PRO A 141 18.53 -12.61 18.39
CA PRO A 141 17.08 -12.74 18.51
C PRO A 141 16.42 -11.51 19.12
N GLU A 142 17.00 -10.94 20.16
CA GLU A 142 16.41 -9.79 20.86
C GLU A 142 16.39 -8.53 19.99
N GLU A 143 17.38 -8.33 19.12
CA GLU A 143 17.42 -7.19 18.19
C GLU A 143 16.38 -7.33 17.07
N ILE A 144 16.18 -8.56 16.60
CA ILE A 144 15.19 -8.89 15.57
C ILE A 144 13.77 -8.74 16.15
N GLU A 145 13.50 -9.32 17.32
CA GLU A 145 12.21 -9.21 18.00
C GLU A 145 11.84 -7.75 18.25
N LEU A 146 12.76 -6.95 18.80
CA LEU A 146 12.52 -5.52 19.05
C LEU A 146 12.16 -4.74 17.78
N TYR A 147 12.71 -5.12 16.64
CA TYR A 147 12.36 -4.47 15.38
C TYR A 147 11.02 -4.95 14.84
N LEU A 148 10.76 -6.25 14.85
CA LEU A 148 9.48 -6.80 14.41
C LEU A 148 8.33 -6.29 15.27
N ASP A 149 8.53 -6.15 16.58
CA ASP A 149 7.59 -5.50 17.49
C ASP A 149 7.27 -4.06 17.08
N SER A 150 8.24 -3.33 16.53
CA SER A 150 8.03 -1.97 16.04
C SER A 150 7.22 -1.90 14.74
N LEU A 151 7.16 -3.00 13.99
CA LEU A 151 6.36 -3.12 12.78
C LEU A 151 4.98 -3.73 13.07
N ALA A 152 4.86 -4.50 14.15
CA ALA A 152 3.62 -5.14 14.62
C ALA A 152 2.84 -4.22 15.58
N THR A 153 2.65 -2.96 15.19
CA THR A 153 1.86 -1.98 15.95
C THR A 153 0.81 -1.34 15.07
N HIS A 154 -0.41 -1.18 15.58
CA HIS A 154 -1.42 -0.32 14.96
C HIS A 154 -1.16 1.13 15.38
N ASN A 155 -0.98 2.04 14.41
CA ASN A 155 -0.70 3.46 14.67
C ASN A 155 -1.96 4.32 14.79
#